data_AF-A0A0N4XG72-F1
#
_entry.id   AF-A0A0N4XG72-F1
#
_cell.length_a   1.000
_cell.length_b   1.000
_cell.length_c   1.000
_cell.angle_alpha   90.00
_cell.angle_beta   90.00
_cell.angle_gamma   90.00
#
_symmetry.space_group_name_H-M   'P 1'
#
loop_
_entity.id
_entity.type
_entity.pdbx_description
1 polymer ?
#
loop_
_entity_poly.entity_id
_entity_poly.type
_entity_poly.pdbx_seq_one_letter_code
_entity_poly.pdbx_strand_id
1 'polypeptide(L)'
;MSTNEGLCQTYEVNLVWQHNRRLLFDSLDALEGEKTIVWDRSLMQRVNLFAGPSVLKTHGVVSNYALDQFRPPDTPYVVFFLTPTLSAVDGLCEYIDKTKADTNTLYEVFFIPEAWYVVREKLKEMNGGKYWKRLESVRELPLTWLPRDGHALSLADHQLPSKLLINGDWTHLHRCAVAVHQLLALCEHPIPIYCRGKWSQDVTRMLNKMGPAEGEHQSPSLRLNRLVIIDRWIDPLTPLLHQLTYAGILDELYGISMVGSIKVPLGEFENNDNTDPFALKEIHLNEEVYHRLKNVHINAIGFELAKILGDIKEDEQFQFDRDRMSVAEYQVLVKKMPQILLRKKLCGIHMRLAEMARAQLYDVFSDHIRVEKGCP
;
A
#
# COMPACT_ATOMS: atom_id res chain seq x y z
N MET A 1 -5.76 18.62 -7.68
CA MET A 1 -6.41 17.79 -6.63
C MET A 1 -5.33 17.44 -5.63
N SER A 2 -5.34 18.10 -4.47
CA SER A 2 -4.41 17.82 -3.38
C SER A 2 -4.60 16.38 -2.94
N THR A 3 -3.56 15.56 -3.05
CA THR A 3 -3.50 14.24 -2.47
C THR A 3 -3.76 14.37 -0.97
N ASN A 4 -4.78 13.66 -0.47
CA ASN A 4 -5.07 13.50 0.95
C ASN A 4 -3.92 12.72 1.63
N GLU A 5 -2.75 13.35 1.75
CA GLU A 5 -1.58 12.74 2.38
C GLU A 5 -1.85 12.60 3.88
N GLY A 6 -1.95 11.35 4.36
CA GLY A 6 -1.87 11.00 5.78
C GLY A 6 -3.06 11.30 6.69
N LEU A 7 -4.14 11.94 6.22
CA LEU A 7 -5.23 12.44 7.08
C LEU A 7 -5.97 11.38 7.92
N CYS A 8 -5.94 10.10 7.53
CA CYS A 8 -6.54 9.00 8.30
C CYS A 8 -5.52 7.98 8.81
N GLN A 9 -4.22 8.33 8.80
CA GLN A 9 -3.17 7.46 9.32
C GLN A 9 -2.88 7.75 10.80
N THR A 10 -2.63 6.69 11.56
CA THR A 10 -2.03 6.81 12.90
C THR A 10 -0.64 7.45 12.81
N TYR A 11 -0.20 8.03 13.91
CA TYR A 11 1.10 8.70 13.99
C TYR A 11 2.25 7.76 13.64
N GLU A 12 2.22 6.53 14.17
CA GLU A 12 3.22 5.50 13.95
C GLU A 12 3.33 5.09 12.48
N VAL A 13 2.18 4.87 11.82
CA VAL A 13 2.14 4.56 10.38
C VAL A 13 2.70 5.71 9.56
N ASN A 14 2.34 6.96 9.90
CA ASN A 14 2.83 8.14 9.21
C ASN A 14 4.36 8.29 9.38
N LEU A 15 4.93 7.97 10.54
CA LEU A 15 6.38 8.00 10.73
C LEU A 15 7.11 7.02 9.81
N VAL A 16 6.64 5.77 9.74
CA VAL A 16 7.24 4.76 8.83
C VAL A 16 7.06 5.17 7.37
N TRP A 17 5.91 5.75 7.02
CA TRP A 17 5.65 6.29 5.69
C TRP A 17 6.61 7.44 5.33
N GLN A 18 6.84 8.38 6.25
CA GLN A 18 7.80 9.48 6.07
C GLN A 18 9.23 8.97 5.93
N HIS A 19 9.62 7.96 6.72
CA HIS A 19 10.93 7.33 6.59
C HIS A 19 11.14 6.73 5.20
N ASN A 20 10.17 5.96 4.71
CA ASN A 20 10.25 5.35 3.37
C ASN A 20 10.28 6.40 2.25
N ARG A 21 9.54 7.51 2.42
CA ARG A 21 9.61 8.64 1.50
C ARG A 21 11.00 9.27 1.47
N ARG A 22 11.63 9.44 2.64
CA ARG A 22 13.01 9.92 2.72
C ARG A 22 13.97 9.00 1.99
N LEU A 23 13.91 7.68 2.23
CA LEU A 23 14.74 6.71 1.52
C LEU A 23 14.60 6.82 -0.01
N LEU A 24 13.37 6.93 -0.49
CA LEU A 24 13.08 7.09 -1.92
C LEU A 24 13.63 8.41 -2.47
N PHE A 25 13.39 9.52 -1.80
CA PHE A 25 13.78 10.83 -2.29
C PHE A 25 15.27 11.10 -2.16
N ASP A 26 15.91 10.70 -1.08
CA ASP A 26 17.37 10.80 -0.93
C ASP A 26 18.08 10.03 -2.05
N SER A 27 17.54 8.87 -2.44
CA SER A 27 18.04 8.07 -3.55
C SER A 27 17.90 8.75 -4.92
N LEU A 28 16.84 9.54 -5.10
CA LEU A 28 16.63 10.31 -6.33
C LEU A 28 17.46 11.61 -6.30
N ASP A 29 17.43 12.34 -5.20
CA ASP A 29 18.08 13.65 -5.05
C ASP A 29 19.61 13.55 -5.05
N ALA A 30 20.16 12.37 -4.73
CA ALA A 30 21.58 12.07 -4.95
C ALA A 30 22.01 12.09 -6.42
N LEU A 31 21.06 12.02 -7.37
CA LEU A 31 21.31 12.09 -8.81
C LEU A 31 20.97 13.50 -9.32
N GLU A 32 22.00 14.32 -9.55
CA GLU A 32 21.84 15.71 -9.98
C GLU A 32 21.43 15.82 -11.46
N GLY A 33 20.16 16.11 -11.73
CA GLY A 33 19.65 16.35 -13.07
C GLY A 33 18.29 15.73 -13.35
N GLU A 34 17.88 15.78 -14.62
CA GLU A 34 16.66 15.15 -15.11
C GLU A 34 16.81 13.62 -15.17
N LYS A 35 15.71 12.93 -14.87
CA LYS A 35 15.69 11.47 -14.72
C LYS A 35 14.51 10.87 -15.45
N THR A 36 14.75 9.72 -16.07
CA THR A 36 13.71 8.83 -16.57
C THR A 36 13.63 7.61 -15.67
N ILE A 37 12.47 7.36 -15.09
CA ILE A 37 12.25 6.14 -14.31
C ILE A 37 11.67 5.03 -15.20
N VAL A 38 12.27 3.85 -15.12
CA VAL A 38 11.76 2.62 -15.73
C VAL A 38 11.33 1.65 -14.64
N TRP A 39 10.05 1.27 -14.67
CA TRP A 39 9.38 0.52 -13.62
C TRP A 39 9.18 -0.95 -14.00
N ASP A 40 9.54 -1.86 -13.09
CA ASP A 40 8.81 -3.12 -12.99
C ASP A 40 7.35 -2.80 -12.59
N ARG A 41 6.40 -3.25 -13.41
CA ARG A 41 4.97 -2.93 -13.29
C ARG A 41 4.42 -3.25 -11.91
N SER A 42 4.91 -4.32 -11.29
CA SER A 42 4.50 -4.77 -9.95
C SER A 42 4.87 -3.77 -8.84
N LEU A 43 5.88 -2.93 -9.06
CA LEU A 43 6.37 -1.95 -8.08
C LEU A 43 5.70 -0.57 -8.20
N MET A 44 5.08 -0.26 -9.33
CA MET A 44 4.44 1.05 -9.53
C MET A 44 3.40 1.35 -8.43
N GLN A 45 2.55 0.38 -8.10
CA GLN A 45 1.55 0.54 -7.04
C GLN A 45 2.20 0.70 -5.66
N ARG A 46 3.31 -0.02 -5.40
CA ARG A 46 4.06 0.06 -4.15
C ARG A 46 4.61 1.46 -3.93
N VAL A 47 5.26 2.03 -4.95
CA VAL A 47 5.85 3.37 -4.82
C VAL A 47 4.79 4.47 -4.85
N ASN A 48 3.67 4.28 -5.56
CA ASN A 48 2.55 5.23 -5.53
C ASN A 48 1.94 5.42 -4.13
N LEU A 49 2.13 4.48 -3.20
CA LEU A 49 1.75 4.67 -1.78
C LEU A 49 2.57 5.77 -1.10
N PHE A 50 3.79 6.03 -1.59
CA PHE A 50 4.72 7.01 -1.04
C PHE A 50 4.76 8.28 -1.88
N ALA A 51 4.82 8.17 -3.21
CA ALA A 51 4.95 9.30 -4.11
C ALA A 51 4.25 9.02 -5.46
N GLY A 52 3.28 9.86 -5.81
CA GLY A 52 2.69 9.85 -7.15
C GLY A 52 3.55 10.62 -8.17
N PRO A 53 3.22 10.56 -9.48
CA PRO A 53 4.01 11.21 -10.54
C PRO A 53 4.25 12.71 -10.34
N SER A 54 3.28 13.44 -9.76
CA SER A 54 3.42 14.87 -9.47
C SER A 54 4.48 15.16 -8.41
N VAL A 55 4.62 14.27 -7.42
CA VAL A 55 5.63 14.37 -6.36
C VAL A 55 6.99 13.95 -6.92
N LEU A 56 7.06 12.85 -7.66
CA LEU A 56 8.32 12.42 -8.29
C LEU A 56 8.91 13.51 -9.20
N LYS A 57 8.05 14.28 -9.89
CA LYS A 57 8.49 15.42 -10.71
C LYS A 57 9.24 16.50 -9.93
N THR A 58 8.92 16.72 -8.65
CA THR A 58 9.65 17.69 -7.82
C THR A 58 11.06 17.21 -7.47
N HIS A 59 11.37 15.92 -7.67
CA HIS A 59 12.68 15.29 -7.48
C HIS A 59 13.40 15.02 -8.83
N GLY A 60 13.07 15.80 -9.86
CA GLY A 60 13.76 15.76 -11.16
C GLY A 60 13.33 14.64 -12.10
N VAL A 61 12.24 13.92 -11.81
CA VAL A 61 11.70 12.89 -12.70
C VAL A 61 10.85 13.53 -13.80
N VAL A 62 11.29 13.44 -15.06
CA VAL A 62 10.57 14.01 -16.21
C VAL A 62 9.72 12.97 -16.94
N SER A 63 10.14 11.70 -16.92
CA SER A 63 9.53 10.60 -17.67
C SER A 63 9.40 9.33 -16.82
N ASN A 64 8.30 8.60 -16.99
CA ASN A 64 8.00 7.34 -16.30
C ASN A 64 7.49 6.30 -17.30
N TYR A 65 8.19 5.17 -17.42
CA TYR A 65 7.84 4.09 -18.34
C TYR A 65 7.81 2.74 -17.63
N ALA A 66 6.99 1.83 -18.11
CA ALA A 66 7.07 0.44 -17.69
C ALA A 66 8.20 -0.26 -18.45
N LEU A 67 8.86 -1.24 -17.82
CA LEU A 67 10.01 -1.96 -18.38
C LEU A 67 9.69 -2.66 -19.71
N ASP A 68 8.45 -3.15 -19.86
CA ASP A 68 7.92 -3.77 -21.08
C ASP A 68 7.57 -2.77 -22.18
N GLN A 69 7.57 -1.47 -21.88
CA GLN A 69 7.25 -0.37 -22.80
C GLN A 69 8.51 0.42 -23.14
N PHE A 70 9.36 -0.15 -23.99
CA PHE A 70 10.62 0.48 -24.37
C PHE A 70 10.41 1.91 -24.91
N ARG A 71 11.14 2.84 -24.31
CA ARG A 71 11.36 4.21 -24.79
C ARG A 71 12.85 4.50 -24.72
N PRO A 72 13.45 5.08 -25.77
CA PRO A 72 14.85 5.47 -25.72
C PRO A 72 15.05 6.51 -24.62
N PRO A 73 16.18 6.47 -23.89
CA PRO A 73 16.44 7.46 -22.86
C PRO A 73 16.70 8.83 -23.49
N ASP A 74 16.12 9.85 -22.89
CA ASP A 74 16.22 11.27 -23.25
C ASP A 74 16.83 12.13 -22.14
N THR A 75 17.21 11.51 -21.03
CA THR A 75 17.73 12.15 -19.82
C THR A 75 19.13 11.64 -19.47
N PRO A 76 19.90 12.42 -18.67
CA PRO A 76 21.21 12.00 -18.18
C PRO A 76 21.15 10.72 -17.34
N TYR A 77 20.07 10.51 -16.58
CA TYR A 77 19.91 9.34 -15.70
C TYR A 77 18.69 8.52 -16.07
N VAL A 78 18.89 7.20 -16.19
CA VAL A 78 17.80 6.23 -16.23
C VAL A 78 17.83 5.40 -14.96
N VAL A 79 16.77 5.52 -14.17
CA VAL A 79 16.63 4.85 -12.88
C VAL A 79 15.68 3.67 -13.04
N PHE A 80 16.18 2.45 -12.86
CA PHE A 80 15.38 1.23 -12.86
C PHE A 80 14.94 0.88 -11.44
N PHE A 81 13.63 0.78 -11.23
CA PHE A 81 13.08 0.15 -10.03
C PHE A 81 12.58 -1.25 -10.37
N LEU A 82 13.29 -2.27 -9.88
CA LEU A 82 13.11 -3.67 -10.27
C LEU A 82 12.77 -4.56 -9.08
N THR A 83 11.92 -5.57 -9.30
CA THR A 83 11.84 -6.69 -8.35
C THR A 83 13.11 -7.54 -8.45
N PRO A 84 13.55 -8.21 -7.38
CA PRO A 84 14.70 -9.10 -7.42
C PRO A 84 14.36 -10.44 -8.10
N THR A 85 13.96 -10.39 -9.37
CA THR A 85 13.59 -11.56 -10.18
C THR A 85 14.43 -11.62 -11.45
N LEU A 86 14.65 -12.85 -11.97
CA LEU A 86 15.36 -13.02 -13.23
C LEU A 86 14.60 -12.38 -14.40
N SER A 87 13.26 -12.40 -14.38
CA SER A 87 12.45 -11.73 -15.41
C SER A 87 12.67 -10.21 -15.45
N ALA A 88 12.83 -9.56 -14.30
CA ALA A 88 13.14 -8.13 -14.25
C ALA A 88 14.55 -7.84 -14.76
N VAL A 89 15.52 -8.72 -14.45
CA VAL A 89 16.88 -8.63 -14.99
C VAL A 89 16.91 -8.82 -16.51
N ASP A 90 16.18 -9.80 -17.04
CA ASP A 90 16.09 -10.02 -18.48
C ASP A 90 15.50 -8.80 -19.21
N GLY A 91 14.46 -8.18 -18.63
CA GLY A 91 13.88 -6.93 -19.16
C GLY A 91 14.84 -5.74 -19.11
N LEU A 92 15.64 -5.61 -18.05
CA LEU A 92 16.73 -4.62 -17.98
C LEU A 92 17.75 -4.83 -19.10
N CYS A 93 18.19 -6.07 -19.30
CA CYS A 93 19.14 -6.43 -20.35
C CYS A 93 18.58 -6.13 -21.75
N GLU A 94 17.32 -6.49 -22.00
CA GLU A 94 16.64 -6.18 -23.26
C GLU A 94 16.52 -4.67 -23.51
N TYR A 95 16.23 -3.89 -22.46
CA TYR A 95 16.19 -2.42 -22.55
C TYR A 95 17.56 -1.85 -22.97
N ILE A 96 18.64 -2.29 -22.32
CA ILE A 96 20.00 -1.86 -22.63
C ILE A 96 20.41 -2.27 -24.05
N ASP A 97 20.03 -3.47 -24.50
CA ASP A 97 20.34 -3.93 -25.87
C ASP A 97 19.61 -3.14 -26.95
N LYS A 98 18.37 -2.69 -26.67
CA LYS A 98 17.59 -1.85 -27.60
C LYS A 98 18.08 -0.40 -27.63
N THR A 99 18.75 0.06 -26.58
CA THR A 99 19.28 1.42 -26.55
C THR A 99 20.50 1.51 -27.46
N LYS A 100 20.51 2.49 -28.36
CA LYS A 100 21.69 2.77 -29.20
C LYS A 100 22.88 3.03 -28.29
N ALA A 101 24.09 2.77 -28.77
CA ALA A 101 25.30 3.06 -28.02
C ALA A 101 25.52 4.59 -27.89
N ASP A 102 24.73 5.22 -27.01
CA ASP A 102 25.04 6.51 -26.43
C ASP A 102 25.91 6.26 -25.18
N THR A 103 26.85 7.17 -24.95
CA THR A 103 27.80 7.11 -23.83
C THR A 103 27.41 8.07 -22.70
N ASN A 104 26.40 8.93 -22.90
CA ASN A 104 26.08 9.99 -21.95
C ASN A 104 24.96 9.63 -20.97
N THR A 105 24.25 8.52 -21.18
CA THR A 105 23.19 8.07 -20.26
C THR A 105 23.78 7.18 -19.17
N LEU A 106 23.52 7.55 -17.92
CA LEU A 106 23.92 6.83 -16.72
C LEU A 106 22.78 5.94 -16.23
N TYR A 107 23.06 4.63 -16.07
CA TYR A 107 22.06 3.65 -15.67
C TYR A 107 22.19 3.32 -14.18
N GLU A 108 21.13 3.56 -13.43
CA GLU A 108 21.05 3.33 -11.99
C GLU A 108 20.01 2.24 -11.71
N VAL A 109 20.37 1.20 -10.95
CA VAL A 109 19.44 0.12 -10.60
C VAL A 109 19.16 0.10 -9.11
N PHE A 110 17.89 0.10 -8.76
CA PHE A 110 17.39 -0.12 -7.41
C PHE A 110 16.49 -1.34 -7.38
N PHE A 111 16.90 -2.37 -6.64
CA PHE A 111 16.01 -3.49 -6.33
C PHE A 111 15.13 -3.15 -5.13
N ILE A 112 13.81 -3.41 -5.26
CA ILE A 112 12.82 -3.18 -4.20
C ILE A 112 12.18 -4.51 -3.78
N PRO A 113 12.09 -4.83 -2.48
CA PRO A 113 12.68 -4.09 -1.35
C PRO A 113 14.18 -4.40 -1.12
N GLU A 114 14.71 -5.47 -1.73
CA GLU A 114 16.06 -5.99 -1.48
C GLU A 114 16.66 -6.54 -2.78
N ALA A 115 17.99 -6.70 -2.84
CA ALA A 115 18.66 -7.36 -3.96
C ALA A 115 19.12 -8.77 -3.55
N TRP A 116 18.60 -9.80 -4.23
CA TRP A 116 19.06 -11.15 -3.94
C TRP A 116 20.45 -11.37 -4.52
N TYR A 117 21.35 -11.95 -3.72
CA TYR A 117 22.72 -12.24 -4.14
C TYR A 117 22.77 -12.99 -5.48
N VAL A 118 21.96 -14.04 -5.63
CA VAL A 118 21.88 -14.84 -6.87
C VAL A 118 21.49 -13.99 -8.08
N VAL A 119 20.55 -13.05 -7.92
CA VAL A 119 20.08 -12.17 -8.99
C VAL A 119 21.16 -11.14 -9.36
N ARG A 120 21.82 -10.57 -8.36
CA ARG A 120 22.92 -9.60 -8.54
C ARG A 120 24.13 -10.24 -9.21
N GLU A 121 24.55 -11.43 -8.76
CA GLU A 121 25.66 -12.15 -9.40
C GLU A 121 25.29 -12.57 -10.82
N LYS A 122 24.05 -13.02 -11.06
CA LYS A 122 23.59 -13.34 -12.41
C LYS A 122 23.68 -12.13 -13.34
N LEU A 123 23.20 -10.96 -12.92
CA LEU A 123 23.31 -9.71 -13.68
C LEU A 123 24.78 -9.32 -13.94
N LYS A 124 25.66 -9.55 -12.95
CA LYS A 124 27.09 -9.26 -13.04
C LYS A 124 27.81 -10.14 -14.06
N GLU A 125 27.47 -11.42 -14.14
CA GLU A 125 28.13 -12.39 -15.02
C GLU A 125 27.52 -12.46 -16.42
N MET A 126 26.24 -12.10 -16.58
CA MET A 126 25.49 -12.27 -17.82
C MET A 126 26.18 -11.61 -19.01
N ASN A 127 26.27 -12.34 -20.12
CA ASN A 127 26.91 -11.94 -21.37
C ASN A 127 28.35 -11.39 -21.17
N GLY A 128 29.12 -12.05 -20.29
CA GLY A 128 30.50 -11.65 -19.99
C GLY A 128 30.60 -10.32 -19.24
N GLY A 129 29.56 -9.97 -18.47
CA GLY A 129 29.46 -8.71 -17.73
C GLY A 129 29.20 -7.49 -18.62
N LYS A 130 28.73 -7.69 -19.86
CA LYS A 130 28.37 -6.61 -20.79
C LYS A 130 27.43 -5.59 -20.15
N TYR A 131 26.35 -6.07 -19.51
CA TYR A 131 25.33 -5.22 -18.90
C TYR A 131 25.85 -4.56 -17.63
N TRP A 132 26.54 -5.31 -16.78
CA TRP A 132 27.12 -4.78 -15.55
C TRP A 132 28.01 -3.56 -15.78
N LYS A 133 28.85 -3.58 -16.83
CA LYS A 133 29.72 -2.45 -17.20
C LYS A 133 28.98 -1.19 -17.66
N ARG A 134 27.69 -1.30 -17.98
CA ARG A 134 26.84 -0.16 -18.35
C ARG A 134 26.16 0.47 -17.13
N LEU A 135 26.12 -0.22 -15.99
CA LEU A 135 25.43 0.26 -14.80
C LEU A 135 26.40 1.06 -13.93
N GLU A 136 26.00 2.27 -13.55
CA GLU A 136 26.74 3.09 -12.59
C GLU A 136 26.60 2.54 -11.18
N SER A 137 25.41 2.06 -10.84
CA SER A 137 25.18 1.40 -9.56
C SER A 137 24.08 0.34 -9.61
N VAL A 138 24.20 -0.59 -8.67
CA VAL A 138 23.18 -1.58 -8.35
C VAL A 138 23.00 -1.58 -6.83
N ARG A 139 21.90 -0.98 -6.38
CA ARG A 139 21.58 -0.74 -4.97
C ARG A 139 20.28 -1.44 -4.57
N GLU A 140 20.07 -1.52 -3.27
CA GLU A 140 18.82 -1.94 -2.65
C GLU A 140 18.07 -0.70 -2.16
N LEU A 141 16.75 -0.71 -2.26
CA LEU A 141 15.90 0.33 -1.68
C LEU A 141 14.85 -0.34 -0.78
N PRO A 142 15.05 -0.36 0.56
CA PRO A 142 14.25 -1.14 1.49
C PRO A 142 12.87 -0.54 1.80
N LEU A 143 12.04 -0.36 0.76
CA LEU A 143 10.63 0.02 0.89
C LEU A 143 9.78 -1.20 1.32
N THR A 144 10.08 -1.68 2.53
CA THR A 144 9.58 -2.94 3.07
C THR A 144 8.17 -2.80 3.65
N TRP A 145 7.96 -1.83 4.55
CA TRP A 145 6.68 -1.62 5.24
C TRP A 145 5.79 -0.63 4.51
N LEU A 146 4.66 -1.11 3.98
CA LEU A 146 3.70 -0.29 3.25
C LEU A 146 2.53 0.11 4.15
N PRO A 147 2.08 1.38 4.15
CA PRO A 147 0.88 1.77 4.88
C PRO A 147 -0.35 1.04 4.36
N ARG A 148 -1.18 0.56 5.29
CA ARG A 148 -2.44 -0.14 5.01
C ARG A 148 -3.51 0.32 5.99
N ASP A 149 -4.69 0.66 5.45
CA ASP A 149 -5.90 0.88 6.24
C ASP A 149 -5.75 1.89 7.42
N GLY A 150 -4.89 2.90 7.27
CA GLY A 150 -4.66 3.97 8.24
C GLY A 150 -3.84 3.59 9.49
N HIS A 151 -3.96 2.37 9.98
CA HIS A 151 -3.39 1.96 11.27
C HIS A 151 -2.55 0.67 11.19
N ALA A 152 -2.35 0.14 9.98
CA ALA A 152 -1.55 -1.05 9.75
C ALA A 152 -0.39 -0.77 8.79
N LEU A 153 0.65 -1.60 8.91
CA LEU A 153 1.74 -1.71 7.95
C LEU A 153 1.74 -3.14 7.40
N SER A 154 2.12 -3.30 6.14
CA SER A 154 2.18 -4.61 5.47
C SER A 154 3.42 -4.73 4.61
N LEU A 155 3.99 -5.94 4.54
CA LEU A 155 5.03 -6.29 3.57
C LEU A 155 4.45 -6.43 2.15
N ALA A 156 3.13 -6.63 2.05
CA ALA A 156 2.38 -6.92 0.85
C ALA A 156 2.92 -8.11 0.03
N ASP A 157 3.43 -9.14 0.70
CA ASP A 157 3.80 -10.43 0.09
C ASP A 157 2.65 -11.44 0.25
N HIS A 158 1.70 -11.40 -0.70
CA HIS A 158 0.54 -12.31 -0.72
C HIS A 158 0.92 -13.78 -0.91
N GLN A 159 2.13 -14.06 -1.40
CA GLN A 159 2.62 -15.42 -1.61
C GLN A 159 3.37 -15.97 -0.39
N LEU A 160 3.57 -15.16 0.66
CA LEU A 160 4.29 -15.60 1.86
C LEU A 160 3.72 -16.91 2.45
N PRO A 161 2.39 -17.11 2.56
CA PRO A 161 1.85 -18.37 3.06
C PRO A 161 2.21 -19.58 2.19
N SER A 162 2.07 -19.49 0.86
CA SER A 162 2.38 -20.61 -0.03
C SER A 162 3.88 -20.93 -0.04
N LYS A 163 4.74 -19.90 -0.05
CA LYS A 163 6.19 -20.07 -0.01
C LYS A 163 6.66 -20.75 1.28
N LEU A 164 6.05 -20.42 2.42
CA LEU A 164 6.39 -21.05 3.70
C LEU A 164 5.76 -22.44 3.85
N LEU A 165 4.45 -22.58 3.62
CA LEU A 165 3.69 -23.80 3.90
C LEU A 165 3.91 -24.90 2.84
N ILE A 166 3.95 -24.52 1.57
CA ILE A 166 3.99 -25.48 0.45
C ILE A 166 5.44 -25.69 0.01
N ASN A 167 6.19 -24.61 -0.22
CA ASN A 167 7.54 -24.71 -0.75
C ASN A 167 8.61 -24.95 0.33
N GLY A 168 8.28 -24.72 1.61
CA GLY A 168 9.23 -24.83 2.71
C GLY A 168 10.40 -23.84 2.61
N ASP A 169 10.20 -22.69 1.95
CA ASP A 169 11.25 -21.69 1.74
C ASP A 169 11.38 -20.76 2.96
N TRP A 170 12.13 -21.25 3.94
CA TRP A 170 12.43 -20.56 5.19
C TRP A 170 13.17 -19.23 5.03
N THR A 171 13.72 -18.93 3.85
CA THR A 171 14.35 -17.62 3.55
C THR A 171 13.39 -16.47 3.82
N HIS A 172 12.08 -16.70 3.64
CA HIS A 172 11.07 -15.68 3.89
C HIS A 172 10.88 -15.35 5.38
N LEU A 173 11.18 -16.27 6.31
CA LEU A 173 11.23 -15.94 7.74
C LEU A 173 12.39 -14.99 8.06
N HIS A 174 13.53 -15.17 7.40
CA HIS A 174 14.65 -14.25 7.55
C HIS A 174 14.27 -12.85 7.06
N ARG A 175 13.55 -12.74 5.94
CA ARG A 175 13.03 -11.45 5.44
C ARG A 175 12.06 -10.79 6.42
N CYS A 176 11.19 -11.56 7.06
CA CYS A 176 10.35 -11.03 8.13
C CYS A 176 11.19 -10.50 9.30
N ALA A 177 12.28 -11.20 9.67
CA ALA A 177 13.19 -10.71 10.70
C ALA A 177 13.90 -9.42 10.28
N VAL A 178 14.42 -9.32 9.05
CA VAL A 178 15.03 -8.09 8.52
C VAL A 178 14.03 -6.93 8.51
N ALA A 179 12.80 -7.17 8.06
CA ALA A 179 11.74 -6.16 8.06
C ALA A 179 11.44 -5.66 9.49
N VAL A 180 11.29 -6.57 10.45
CA VAL A 180 11.07 -6.19 11.86
C VAL A 180 12.29 -5.45 12.42
N HIS A 181 13.50 -5.87 12.09
CA HIS A 181 14.74 -5.18 12.50
C HIS A 181 14.78 -3.74 11.98
N GLN A 182 14.41 -3.52 10.71
CA GLN A 182 14.27 -2.17 10.13
C GLN A 182 13.25 -1.31 10.89
N LEU A 183 12.12 -1.88 11.32
CA LEU A 183 11.13 -1.15 12.12
C LEU A 183 11.69 -0.78 13.49
N LEU A 184 12.38 -1.71 14.16
CA LEU A 184 13.01 -1.47 15.46
C LEU A 184 14.16 -0.45 15.39
N ALA A 185 14.81 -0.32 14.23
CA ALA A 185 15.83 0.71 13.98
C ALA A 185 15.30 2.14 14.08
N LEU A 186 13.98 2.33 13.89
CA LEU A 186 13.31 3.62 14.00
C LEU A 186 12.97 4.00 15.45
N CYS A 187 13.17 3.08 16.39
CA CYS A 187 12.87 3.29 17.80
C CYS A 187 14.12 3.78 18.55
N GLU A 188 13.94 4.75 19.45
CA GLU A 188 15.03 5.28 20.30
C GLU A 188 15.57 4.26 21.30
N HIS A 189 14.74 3.31 21.71
CA HIS A 189 15.04 2.38 22.79
C HIS A 189 14.73 0.93 22.40
N PRO A 190 15.48 -0.06 22.92
CA PRO A 190 15.16 -1.47 22.76
C PRO A 190 13.74 -1.79 23.24
N ILE A 191 13.01 -2.60 22.48
CA ILE A 191 11.62 -2.94 22.74
C ILE A 191 11.52 -4.41 23.15
N PRO A 192 10.79 -4.74 24.23
CA PRO A 192 10.50 -6.14 24.59
C PRO A 192 9.75 -6.88 23.48
N ILE A 193 10.28 -8.03 23.06
CA ILE A 193 9.70 -8.88 22.00
C ILE A 193 9.09 -10.14 22.63
N TYR A 194 7.82 -10.38 22.34
CA TYR A 194 7.09 -11.60 22.68
C TYR A 194 6.73 -12.35 21.40
N CYS A 195 6.70 -13.68 21.43
CA CYS A 195 6.36 -14.46 20.27
C CYS A 195 5.50 -15.69 20.60
N ARG A 196 4.65 -16.10 19.64
CA ARG A 196 3.84 -17.32 19.74
C ARG A 196 3.78 -18.05 18.40
N GLY A 197 4.29 -19.28 18.41
CA GLY A 197 4.36 -20.18 17.25
C GLY A 197 5.79 -20.40 16.75
N LYS A 198 6.02 -21.51 16.03
CA LYS A 198 7.37 -21.96 15.67
C LYS A 198 8.07 -20.93 14.78
N TRP A 199 7.38 -20.38 13.78
CA TRP A 199 7.99 -19.41 12.87
C TRP A 199 8.30 -18.09 13.57
N SER A 200 7.41 -17.64 14.45
CA SER A 200 7.63 -16.43 15.24
C SER A 200 8.85 -16.55 16.19
N GLN A 201 9.11 -17.75 16.72
CA GLN A 201 10.30 -18.04 17.53
C GLN A 201 11.57 -18.00 16.68
N ASP A 202 11.53 -18.53 15.46
CA ASP A 202 12.68 -18.47 14.55
C ASP A 202 12.97 -17.02 14.12
N VAL A 203 11.94 -16.23 13.79
CA VAL A 203 12.06 -14.78 13.53
C VAL A 203 12.68 -14.06 14.72
N THR A 204 12.19 -14.30 15.94
CA THR A 204 12.72 -13.69 17.16
C THR A 204 14.17 -14.10 17.42
N ARG A 205 14.53 -15.37 17.17
CA ARG A 205 15.91 -15.86 17.29
C ARG A 205 16.83 -15.15 16.31
N MET A 206 16.39 -14.91 15.07
CA MET A 206 17.14 -14.17 14.07
C MET A 206 17.32 -12.71 14.47
N LEU A 207 16.27 -12.04 14.95
CA LEU A 207 16.33 -10.67 15.48
C LEU A 207 17.36 -10.55 16.61
N ASN A 208 17.35 -11.47 17.58
CA ASN A 208 18.32 -11.47 18.67
C ASN A 208 19.77 -11.66 18.19
N LYS A 209 19.98 -12.41 17.10
CA LYS A 209 21.30 -12.58 16.49
C LYS A 209 21.76 -11.37 15.68
N MET A 210 20.83 -10.64 15.06
CA MET A 210 21.12 -9.37 14.38
C MET A 210 21.57 -8.29 15.37
N GLY A 211 21.17 -8.42 16.65
CA GLY A 211 21.53 -7.47 17.70
C GLY A 211 20.68 -6.19 17.64
N PRO A 212 21.01 -5.19 18.48
CA PRO A 212 20.33 -3.91 18.45
C PRO A 212 20.50 -3.27 17.07
N ALA A 213 19.42 -2.67 16.56
CA ALA A 213 19.48 -1.95 15.31
C ALA A 213 20.23 -0.63 15.52
N GLU A 214 21.42 -0.50 14.93
CA GLU A 214 22.15 0.76 14.81
C GLU A 214 21.50 1.57 13.66
N GLY A 215 20.34 2.15 13.93
CA GLY A 215 19.63 3.02 13.00
C GLY A 215 20.00 4.49 13.20
N GLU A 216 19.87 5.31 12.15
CA GLU A 216 19.81 6.76 12.31
C GLU A 216 18.65 7.08 13.26
N HIS A 217 18.97 7.60 14.46
CA HIS A 217 17.95 8.06 15.40
C HIS A 217 17.16 9.19 14.74
N GLN A 218 15.99 8.86 14.22
CA GLN A 218 15.11 9.84 13.58
C GLN A 218 14.42 10.67 14.65
N SER A 219 14.40 11.98 14.42
CA SER A 219 13.60 12.91 15.21
C SER A 219 12.37 13.34 14.38
N PRO A 220 11.13 12.98 14.77
CA PRO A 220 10.77 12.17 15.92
C PRO A 220 10.90 10.65 15.68
N SER A 221 11.08 9.90 16.77
CA SER A 221 11.27 8.45 16.73
C SER A 221 9.96 7.68 16.80
N LEU A 222 9.99 6.45 16.29
CA LEU A 222 8.88 5.52 16.42
C LEU A 222 8.79 5.02 17.87
N ARG A 223 7.66 5.28 18.53
CA ARG A 223 7.42 4.87 19.92
C ARG A 223 6.57 3.61 19.97
N LEU A 224 7.22 2.47 20.22
CA LEU A 224 6.52 1.21 20.49
C LEU A 224 6.87 0.75 21.91
N ASN A 225 5.86 0.29 22.65
CA ASN A 225 6.09 -0.20 24.01
C ASN A 225 6.52 -1.67 24.03
N ARG A 226 5.95 -2.47 23.13
CA ARG A 226 6.15 -3.93 23.04
C ARG A 226 5.91 -4.38 21.61
N LEU A 227 6.62 -5.43 21.19
CA LEU A 227 6.35 -6.14 19.95
C LEU A 227 5.83 -7.55 20.26
N VAL A 228 4.73 -7.95 19.64
CA VAL A 228 4.19 -9.31 19.73
C VAL A 228 4.17 -9.92 18.32
N ILE A 229 4.93 -10.99 18.13
CA ILE A 229 5.02 -11.71 16.84
C ILE A 229 4.17 -12.98 16.94
N ILE A 230 3.12 -13.05 16.14
CA ILE A 230 2.19 -14.18 16.12
C ILE A 230 2.33 -14.91 14.79
N ASP A 231 2.59 -16.20 14.86
CA ASP A 231 2.61 -17.07 13.70
C ASP A 231 1.16 -17.37 13.27
N ARG A 232 0.80 -17.10 12.01
CA ARG A 232 -0.55 -17.38 11.47
C ARG A 232 -0.91 -18.87 11.62
N TRP A 233 0.07 -19.77 11.59
CA TRP A 233 -0.16 -21.21 11.64
C TRP A 233 -0.67 -21.72 13.00
N ILE A 234 -0.63 -20.90 14.07
CA ILE A 234 -1.26 -21.29 15.34
C ILE A 234 -2.79 -21.23 15.28
N ASP A 235 -3.34 -20.52 14.29
CA ASP A 235 -4.76 -20.40 14.02
C ASP A 235 -4.96 -20.36 12.50
N PRO A 236 -4.94 -21.50 11.80
CA PRO A 236 -5.19 -21.54 10.37
C PRO A 236 -6.69 -21.41 10.03
N LEU A 237 -7.58 -21.44 11.03
CA LEU A 237 -9.02 -21.47 10.80
C LEU A 237 -9.59 -20.07 10.55
N THR A 238 -9.17 -19.05 11.30
CA THR A 238 -9.72 -17.69 11.15
C THR A 238 -9.71 -17.16 9.71
N PRO A 239 -8.64 -17.33 8.90
CA PRO A 239 -8.63 -16.87 7.51
C PRO A 239 -9.52 -17.69 6.55
N LEU A 240 -10.03 -18.85 6.97
CA LEU A 240 -10.91 -19.69 6.16
C LEU A 240 -12.40 -19.36 6.36
N LEU A 241 -12.73 -18.57 7.37
CA LEU A 241 -14.09 -18.17 7.68
C LEU A 241 -14.47 -16.93 6.87
N HIS A 242 -15.72 -16.85 6.43
CA HIS A 242 -16.21 -15.64 5.77
C HIS A 242 -16.18 -14.45 6.73
N GLN A 243 -15.56 -13.35 6.30
CA GLN A 243 -15.44 -12.15 7.11
C GLN A 243 -16.75 -11.34 7.09
N LEU A 244 -17.30 -11.05 8.29
CA LEU A 244 -18.59 -10.38 8.45
C LEU A 244 -18.48 -8.91 8.88
N THR A 245 -17.27 -8.35 8.90
CA THR A 245 -17.07 -6.89 9.00
C THR A 245 -17.29 -6.25 7.64
N TYR A 246 -17.58 -4.95 7.61
CA TYR A 246 -17.79 -4.23 6.34
C TYR A 246 -16.57 -4.26 5.42
N ALA A 247 -15.36 -4.01 5.94
CA ALA A 247 -14.15 -4.13 5.15
C ALA A 247 -13.88 -5.58 4.75
N GLY A 248 -14.10 -6.52 5.67
CA GLY A 248 -13.91 -7.95 5.41
C GLY A 248 -14.77 -8.43 4.24
N ILE A 249 -16.08 -8.17 4.27
CA ILE A 249 -16.97 -8.63 3.19
C ILE A 249 -16.69 -7.93 1.85
N LEU A 250 -16.25 -6.67 1.87
CA LEU A 250 -15.81 -6.00 0.64
C LEU A 250 -14.53 -6.64 0.07
N ASP A 251 -13.62 -7.08 0.93
CA ASP A 251 -12.40 -7.79 0.52
C ASP A 251 -12.73 -9.18 -0.05
N GLU A 252 -13.64 -9.93 0.59
CA GLU A 252 -14.13 -11.23 0.08
C GLU A 252 -14.75 -11.11 -1.32
N LEU A 253 -15.54 -10.06 -1.56
CA LEU A 253 -16.29 -9.89 -2.80
C LEU A 253 -15.49 -9.25 -3.94
N TYR A 254 -14.65 -8.27 -3.63
CA TYR A 254 -14.04 -7.41 -4.65
C TYR A 254 -12.51 -7.37 -4.60
N GLY A 255 -11.90 -7.84 -3.51
CA GLY A 255 -10.46 -7.72 -3.25
C GLY A 255 -10.02 -6.27 -3.12
N ILE A 256 -9.70 -5.83 -1.90
CA ILE A 256 -9.20 -4.48 -1.65
C ILE A 256 -7.75 -4.42 -2.15
N SER A 257 -7.54 -3.69 -3.25
CA SER A 257 -6.25 -3.50 -3.91
C SER A 257 -5.21 -2.88 -2.98
N MET A 258 -3.92 -2.98 -3.30
CA MET A 258 -2.82 -2.41 -2.51
C MET A 258 -3.03 -0.92 -2.18
N VAL A 259 -3.55 -0.14 -3.13
CA VAL A 259 -3.83 1.29 -2.98
C VAL A 259 -5.13 1.61 -2.24
N GLY A 260 -5.76 0.59 -1.65
CA GLY A 260 -6.99 0.73 -0.87
C GLY A 260 -8.19 1.04 -1.75
N SER A 261 -8.32 0.39 -2.90
CA SER A 261 -9.47 0.55 -3.80
C SER A 261 -10.13 -0.79 -4.14
N ILE A 262 -11.41 -0.75 -4.50
CA ILE A 262 -12.16 -1.87 -5.06
C ILE A 262 -12.70 -1.50 -6.44
N LYS A 263 -12.89 -2.50 -7.29
CA LYS A 263 -13.55 -2.33 -8.59
C LYS A 263 -14.93 -2.99 -8.55
N VAL A 264 -15.95 -2.19 -8.80
CA VAL A 264 -17.36 -2.61 -8.75
C VAL A 264 -18.07 -2.28 -10.06
N PRO A 265 -19.17 -2.95 -10.43
CA PRO A 265 -19.90 -2.63 -11.66
C PRO A 265 -20.36 -1.17 -11.69
N LEU A 266 -20.13 -0.47 -12.80
CA LEU A 266 -20.42 0.96 -12.94
C LEU A 266 -21.94 1.25 -12.87
N GLY A 267 -22.76 0.36 -13.45
CA GLY A 267 -24.22 0.49 -13.48
C GLY A 267 -24.87 0.49 -12.09
N GLU A 268 -24.17 0.04 -11.05
CA GLU A 268 -24.63 0.10 -9.66
C GLU A 268 -24.67 1.53 -9.09
N PHE A 269 -23.99 2.46 -9.75
CA PHE A 269 -23.84 3.85 -9.30
C PHE A 269 -24.28 4.89 -10.33
N GLU A 270 -24.68 4.47 -11.53
CA GLU A 270 -25.09 5.35 -12.62
C GLU A 270 -26.40 4.87 -13.23
N ASN A 271 -27.38 5.78 -13.30
CA ASN A 271 -28.68 5.52 -13.94
C ASN A 271 -28.58 5.84 -15.44
N ASN A 272 -27.87 5.02 -16.20
CA ASN A 272 -27.75 5.18 -17.65
C ASN A 272 -27.85 3.82 -18.36
N ASP A 273 -28.92 3.64 -19.11
CA ASP A 273 -29.22 2.39 -19.83
C ASP A 273 -28.21 2.08 -20.96
N ASN A 274 -27.40 3.07 -21.36
CA ASN A 274 -26.32 2.90 -22.35
C ASN A 274 -24.95 2.56 -21.71
N THR A 275 -24.87 2.38 -20.39
CA THR A 275 -23.62 2.00 -19.73
C THR A 275 -23.25 0.56 -20.12
N ASP A 276 -22.01 0.36 -20.55
CA ASP A 276 -21.47 -0.97 -20.81
C ASP A 276 -21.64 -1.86 -19.56
N PRO A 277 -22.34 -3.01 -19.67
CA PRO A 277 -22.55 -3.93 -18.54
C PRO A 277 -21.26 -4.40 -17.86
N PHE A 278 -20.12 -4.35 -18.56
CA PHE A 278 -18.81 -4.74 -18.03
C PHE A 278 -17.97 -3.56 -17.54
N ALA A 279 -18.46 -2.32 -17.65
CA ALA A 279 -17.75 -1.17 -17.15
C ALA A 279 -17.60 -1.27 -15.62
N LEU A 280 -16.39 -1.02 -15.13
CA LEU A 280 -16.07 -1.04 -13.71
C LEU A 280 -15.78 0.37 -13.22
N LYS A 281 -16.28 0.68 -12.03
CA LYS A 281 -15.96 1.87 -11.26
C LYS A 281 -14.93 1.52 -10.19
N GLU A 282 -13.84 2.27 -10.15
CA GLU A 282 -12.89 2.20 -9.05
C GLU A 282 -13.34 3.10 -7.89
N ILE A 283 -13.44 2.53 -6.69
CA ILE A 283 -13.81 3.23 -5.47
C ILE A 283 -12.65 3.13 -4.49
N HIS A 284 -12.12 4.27 -4.06
CA HIS A 284 -11.09 4.35 -3.02
C HIS A 284 -11.73 4.31 -1.62
N LEU A 285 -11.14 3.51 -0.74
CA LEU A 285 -11.58 3.18 0.62
C LEU A 285 -10.57 3.71 1.64
N ASN A 286 -10.30 5.02 1.60
CA ASN A 286 -9.29 5.68 2.43
C ASN A 286 -9.79 6.97 3.08
N GLU A 287 -11.11 7.16 3.07
CA GLU A 287 -11.77 8.36 3.58
C GLU A 287 -12.45 8.11 4.94
N GLU A 288 -12.84 9.18 5.61
CA GLU A 288 -13.34 9.20 6.99
C GLU A 288 -14.53 8.24 7.22
N VAL A 289 -15.52 8.21 6.31
CA VAL A 289 -16.72 7.38 6.39
C VAL A 289 -16.35 5.90 6.37
N TYR A 290 -15.51 5.46 5.43
CA TYR A 290 -14.99 4.09 5.38
C TYR A 290 -14.24 3.73 6.67
N HIS A 291 -13.39 4.62 7.18
CA HIS A 291 -12.66 4.38 8.43
C HIS A 291 -13.58 4.20 9.65
N ARG A 292 -14.76 4.84 9.66
CA ARG A 292 -15.79 4.61 10.68
C ARG A 292 -16.54 3.30 10.48
N LEU A 293 -16.74 2.86 9.24
CA LEU A 293 -17.56 1.70 8.90
C LEU A 293 -16.80 0.38 8.86
N LYS A 294 -15.52 0.38 8.49
CA LYS A 294 -14.74 -0.83 8.13
C LYS A 294 -14.79 -1.97 9.14
N ASN A 295 -14.78 -1.67 10.43
CA ASN A 295 -14.75 -2.65 11.52
C ASN A 295 -16.16 -2.98 12.05
N VAL A 296 -17.20 -2.32 11.53
CA VAL A 296 -18.58 -2.56 11.93
C VAL A 296 -19.07 -3.83 11.25
N HIS A 297 -19.78 -4.67 12.01
CA HIS A 297 -20.43 -5.86 11.46
C HIS A 297 -21.41 -5.45 10.34
N ILE A 298 -21.43 -6.17 9.22
CA ILE A 298 -22.19 -5.80 8.00
C ILE A 298 -23.68 -5.51 8.28
N ASN A 299 -24.29 -6.26 9.20
CA ASN A 299 -25.68 -6.04 9.60
C ASN A 299 -25.96 -4.73 10.35
N ALA A 300 -24.94 -4.11 10.95
CA ALA A 300 -25.06 -2.87 11.73
C ALA A 300 -24.72 -1.60 10.93
N ILE A 301 -24.34 -1.73 9.65
CA ILE A 301 -23.90 -0.60 8.82
C ILE A 301 -24.97 0.47 8.65
N GLY A 302 -26.25 0.09 8.48
CA GLY A 302 -27.34 1.06 8.38
C GLY A 302 -27.48 1.94 9.63
N PHE A 303 -27.27 1.37 10.82
CA PHE A 303 -27.31 2.12 12.08
C PHE A 303 -26.11 3.08 12.20
N GLU A 304 -24.91 2.65 11.85
CA GLU A 304 -23.73 3.52 11.91
C GLU A 304 -23.78 4.64 10.85
N LEU A 305 -24.25 4.35 9.64
CA LEU A 305 -24.51 5.35 8.61
C LEU A 305 -25.55 6.39 9.06
N ALA A 306 -26.58 5.98 9.79
CA ALA A 306 -27.57 6.90 10.34
C ALA A 306 -26.94 7.88 11.36
N LYS A 307 -25.99 7.42 12.18
CA LYS A 307 -25.22 8.31 13.07
C LYS A 307 -24.33 9.27 12.30
N ILE A 308 -23.56 8.78 11.32
CA ILE A 308 -22.71 9.63 10.47
C ILE A 308 -23.56 10.72 9.80
N LEU A 309 -24.73 10.35 9.27
CA LEU A 309 -25.69 11.32 8.70
C LEU A 309 -26.27 12.27 9.74
N GLY A 310 -26.44 11.83 10.99
CA GLY A 310 -26.78 12.68 12.13
C GLY A 310 -25.70 13.74 12.40
N ASP A 311 -24.44 13.32 12.52
CA ASP A 311 -23.30 14.22 12.70
C ASP A 311 -23.20 15.24 11.56
N ILE A 312 -23.39 14.79 10.31
CA ILE A 312 -23.42 15.68 9.14
C ILE A 312 -24.58 16.68 9.23
N LYS A 313 -25.77 16.27 9.70
CA LYS A 313 -26.92 17.16 9.89
C LYS A 313 -26.69 18.16 11.02
N GLU A 314 -25.98 17.79 12.07
CA GLU A 314 -25.60 18.69 13.16
C GLU A 314 -24.55 19.71 12.68
N ASP A 315 -23.53 19.27 11.95
CA ASP A 315 -22.53 20.15 11.30
C ASP A 315 -23.20 21.18 10.39
N GLU A 316 -24.25 20.73 9.70
CA GLU A 316 -25.14 21.57 8.93
C GLU A 316 -25.93 22.53 9.84
N GLN A 317 -26.75 22.05 10.76
CA GLN A 317 -27.66 22.85 11.60
C GLN A 317 -26.94 23.86 12.50
N PHE A 318 -25.83 23.49 13.13
CA PHE A 318 -25.00 24.38 13.95
C PHE A 318 -24.43 25.54 13.11
N GLN A 319 -24.37 25.39 11.79
CA GLN A 319 -23.96 26.41 10.83
C GLN A 319 -25.14 27.05 10.06
N PHE A 320 -26.40 26.67 10.35
CA PHE A 320 -27.59 27.00 9.54
C PHE A 320 -28.70 27.75 10.26
N ASP A 321 -28.42 28.53 11.31
CA ASP A 321 -29.36 29.58 11.73
C ASP A 321 -29.32 30.74 10.69
N ARG A 322 -29.82 30.45 9.48
CA ARG A 322 -29.70 31.29 8.27
C ARG A 322 -30.28 32.68 8.46
N ASP A 323 -31.23 32.82 9.40
CA ASP A 323 -31.91 34.07 9.72
C ASP A 323 -31.14 34.93 10.74
N ARG A 324 -30.07 34.40 11.34
CA ARG A 324 -29.23 35.09 12.35
C ARG A 324 -27.75 35.13 12.04
N MET A 325 -27.30 34.56 10.92
CA MET A 325 -25.89 34.49 10.56
C MET A 325 -25.30 35.84 10.13
N SER A 326 -24.12 36.13 10.67
CA SER A 326 -23.25 37.20 10.19
C SER A 326 -22.62 36.86 8.83
N VAL A 327 -22.14 37.89 8.11
CA VAL A 327 -21.42 37.73 6.83
C VAL A 327 -20.16 36.87 6.98
N ALA A 328 -19.48 36.94 8.14
CA ALA A 328 -18.28 36.14 8.42
C ALA A 328 -18.60 34.64 8.56
N GLU A 329 -19.67 34.31 9.28
CA GLU A 329 -20.15 32.92 9.43
C GLU A 329 -20.59 32.34 8.08
N TYR A 330 -21.23 33.15 7.23
CA TYR A 330 -21.60 32.76 5.88
C TYR A 330 -20.38 32.41 5.01
N GLN A 331 -19.29 33.19 5.10
CA GLN A 331 -18.06 32.90 4.37
C GLN A 331 -17.39 31.60 4.83
N VAL A 332 -17.43 31.28 6.14
CA VAL A 332 -16.91 30.01 6.67
C VAL A 332 -17.74 28.83 6.17
N LEU A 333 -19.08 28.98 6.16
CA LEU A 333 -20.00 27.96 5.66
C LEU A 333 -19.75 27.63 4.18
N VAL A 334 -19.66 28.65 3.31
CA VAL A 334 -19.41 28.44 1.87
C VAL A 334 -18.11 27.67 1.65
N LYS A 335 -17.10 27.87 2.50
CA LYS A 335 -15.84 27.11 2.45
C LYS A 335 -15.99 25.65 2.90
N LYS A 336 -16.88 25.35 3.86
CA LYS A 336 -17.10 23.99 4.37
C LYS A 336 -18.10 23.16 3.56
N MET A 337 -19.04 23.81 2.85
CA MET A 337 -20.08 23.15 2.06
C MET A 337 -19.57 22.05 1.11
N PRO A 338 -18.46 22.22 0.36
CA PRO A 338 -17.94 21.16 -0.49
C PRO A 338 -17.59 19.87 0.29
N GLN A 339 -17.04 19.99 1.49
CA GLN A 339 -16.70 18.84 2.34
C GLN A 339 -17.96 18.15 2.89
N ILE A 340 -18.97 18.92 3.30
CA ILE A 340 -20.26 18.38 3.76
C ILE A 340 -20.94 17.60 2.64
N LEU A 341 -21.02 18.18 1.43
CA LEU A 341 -21.61 17.52 0.26
C LEU A 341 -20.82 16.26 -0.14
N LEU A 342 -19.50 16.30 -0.03
CA LEU A 342 -18.65 15.13 -0.26
C LEU A 342 -18.94 14.01 0.75
N ARG A 343 -19.00 14.31 2.06
CA ARG A 343 -19.34 13.33 3.10
C ARG A 343 -20.72 12.70 2.85
N LYS A 344 -21.73 13.49 2.47
CA LYS A 344 -23.05 12.98 2.07
C LYS A 344 -22.98 12.03 0.87
N LYS A 345 -22.23 12.40 -0.17
CA LYS A 345 -22.01 11.55 -1.34
C LYS A 345 -21.34 10.23 -0.96
N LEU A 346 -20.34 10.27 -0.09
CA LEU A 346 -19.63 9.10 0.42
C LEU A 346 -20.56 8.18 1.22
N CYS A 347 -21.41 8.72 2.09
CA CYS A 347 -22.45 7.93 2.76
C CYS A 347 -23.36 7.19 1.76
N GLY A 348 -23.76 7.86 0.66
CA GLY A 348 -24.55 7.22 -0.40
C GLY A 348 -23.81 6.07 -1.10
N ILE A 349 -22.52 6.27 -1.40
CA ILE A 349 -21.66 5.22 -1.97
C ILE A 349 -21.56 4.03 -1.01
N HIS A 350 -21.27 4.28 0.28
CA HIS A 350 -21.11 3.21 1.26
C HIS A 350 -22.42 2.49 1.58
N MET A 351 -23.56 3.19 1.53
CA MET A 351 -24.88 2.55 1.61
C MET A 351 -25.08 1.57 0.46
N ARG A 352 -24.81 2.00 -0.78
CA ARG A 352 -24.94 1.12 -1.95
C ARG A 352 -24.00 -0.09 -1.88
N LEU A 353 -22.74 0.13 -1.52
CA LEU A 353 -21.79 -0.95 -1.31
C LEU A 353 -22.25 -1.95 -0.23
N ALA A 354 -22.85 -1.47 0.86
CA ALA A 354 -23.37 -2.33 1.91
C ALA A 354 -24.60 -3.13 1.45
N GLU A 355 -25.49 -2.55 0.65
CA GLU A 355 -26.61 -3.26 0.02
C GLU A 355 -26.11 -4.37 -0.90
N MET A 356 -25.17 -4.06 -1.80
CA MET A 356 -24.57 -5.02 -2.73
C MET A 356 -23.90 -6.17 -1.97
N ALA A 357 -23.11 -5.84 -0.94
CA ALA A 357 -22.43 -6.84 -0.12
C ALA A 357 -23.41 -7.73 0.64
N ARG A 358 -24.50 -7.15 1.17
CA ARG A 358 -25.56 -7.92 1.86
C ARG A 358 -26.30 -8.84 0.90
N ALA A 359 -26.65 -8.39 -0.31
CA ALA A 359 -27.30 -9.24 -1.30
C ALA A 359 -26.44 -10.48 -1.60
N GLN A 360 -25.16 -10.30 -1.89
CA GLN A 360 -24.23 -11.41 -2.12
C GLN A 360 -24.08 -12.33 -0.90
N LEU A 361 -24.02 -11.77 0.31
CA LEU A 361 -23.96 -12.54 1.56
C LEU A 361 -25.17 -13.48 1.72
N TYR A 362 -26.38 -13.01 1.41
CA TYR A 362 -27.59 -13.81 1.52
C TYR A 362 -27.74 -14.81 0.36
N ASP A 363 -27.46 -14.38 -0.85
CA ASP A 363 -27.74 -15.16 -2.07
C ASP A 363 -26.67 -16.23 -2.33
N VAL A 364 -25.42 -15.97 -1.95
CA VAL A 364 -24.27 -16.84 -2.28
C VAL A 364 -23.67 -17.48 -1.03
N PHE A 365 -23.46 -16.73 0.04
CA PHE A 365 -22.68 -17.20 1.19
C PHE A 365 -23.51 -17.78 2.35
N SER A 366 -24.84 -17.67 2.30
CA SER A 366 -25.70 -18.03 3.43
C SER A 366 -25.53 -19.49 3.86
N ASP A 367 -25.50 -20.43 2.92
CA ASP A 367 -25.30 -21.85 3.22
C ASP A 367 -23.87 -22.14 3.72
N HIS A 368 -22.85 -21.51 3.14
CA HIS A 368 -21.47 -21.64 3.60
C HIS A 368 -21.31 -21.15 5.05
N ILE A 369 -21.88 -19.99 5.37
CA ILE A 369 -21.82 -19.41 6.72
C ILE A 369 -22.60 -20.27 7.73
N ARG A 370 -23.70 -20.91 7.32
CA ARG A 370 -24.42 -21.87 8.18
C ARG A 370 -23.53 -23.04 8.56
N VAL A 371 -22.82 -23.62 7.59
CA VAL A 371 -21.86 -24.71 7.82
C VAL A 371 -20.73 -24.26 8.74
N GLU A 372 -20.14 -23.08 8.50
CA GLU A 372 -19.09 -22.51 9.36
C GLU A 372 -19.52 -22.33 10.81
N LYS A 373 -20.78 -21.95 11.03
CA LYS A 373 -21.36 -21.78 12.37
C LYS A 373 -21.76 -23.10 13.03
N GLY A 374 -21.65 -24.24 12.32
CA GLY A 374 -22.15 -25.52 12.79
C GLY A 374 -23.68 -25.55 12.94
N CYS A 375 -24.39 -24.68 12.22
CA CYS A 375 -25.85 -24.70 12.19
C CYS A 375 -26.31 -25.81 11.23
N PRO A 376 -27.22 -26.71 11.66
CA PRO A 376 -27.73 -27.80 10.82
C PRO A 376 -28.51 -27.32 9.60
#